data_AF-A0A8E2B9V4-F1
#
_entry.id   AF-A0A8E2B9V4-F1
#
_cell.length_a   1.000
_cell.length_b   1.000
_cell.length_c   1.000
_cell.angle_alpha   90.00
_cell.angle_beta   90.00
_cell.angle_gamma   90.00
#
_symmetry.space_group_name_H-M   'P 1'
#
loop_
_entity.id
_entity.type
_entity.pdbx_description
1 polymer ?
#
loop_
_entity_poly.entity_id
_entity_poly.type
_entity_poly.pdbx_seq_one_letter_code
_entity_poly.pdbx_strand_id
1 'polypeptide(L)'
;LKAGEPIRFGPEGEYGVRRGDWGGLDVGKVAEIGEENLVVHDPSIADTSYAFALSRLGDQNLNHVPTGILRQVERPTYDDAARAQVEQAREARKPDLQGLLRGKDTWTVA
;
A
#
# COMPACT_ATOMS: atom_id res chain seq x y z
N LEU A 1 9.66 -12.97 -7.07
CA LEU A 1 8.40 -12.34 -7.51
C LEU A 1 8.67 -11.47 -8.73
N LYS A 2 7.84 -11.59 -9.77
CA LYS A 2 7.93 -10.81 -11.01
C LYS A 2 6.53 -10.32 -11.37
N ALA A 3 6.40 -9.03 -11.68
CA ALA A 3 5.10 -8.43 -11.98
C ALA A 3 4.51 -9.03 -13.26
N GLY A 4 3.21 -9.35 -13.23
CA GLY A 4 2.48 -9.92 -14.36
C GLY A 4 2.69 -11.42 -14.57
N GLU A 5 3.51 -12.09 -13.77
CA GLU A 5 3.75 -13.53 -13.88
C GLU A 5 3.02 -14.31 -12.75
N PRO A 6 2.53 -15.54 -13.04
CA PRO A 6 2.08 -16.47 -11.99
C PRO A 6 3.18 -16.72 -10.96
N ILE A 7 2.81 -16.75 -9.68
CA ILE A 7 3.77 -17.05 -8.61
C ILE A 7 4.03 -18.55 -8.58
N ARG A 8 5.18 -18.96 -9.13
CA ARG A 8 5.73 -20.33 -9.10
C ARG A 8 7.13 -20.35 -8.52
N PHE A 9 7.48 -21.45 -7.85
CA PHE A 9 8.80 -21.67 -7.27
C PHE A 9 9.05 -23.17 -7.02
N GLY A 10 10.24 -23.48 -6.52
CA GLY A 10 10.76 -24.85 -6.41
C GLY A 10 11.79 -25.13 -7.52
N PRO A 11 12.68 -26.12 -7.34
CA PRO A 11 13.69 -26.49 -8.34
C PRO A 11 13.12 -26.74 -9.74
N GLU A 12 11.89 -27.25 -9.83
CA GLU A 12 11.19 -27.56 -11.08
C GLU A 12 9.95 -26.67 -11.30
N GLY A 13 9.73 -25.66 -10.46
CA GLY A 13 8.52 -24.83 -10.50
C GLY A 13 7.26 -25.57 -10.08
N GLU A 14 7.43 -26.61 -9.25
CA GLU A 14 6.37 -27.54 -8.84
C GLU A 14 5.43 -26.97 -7.77
N TYR A 15 5.81 -25.86 -7.12
CA TYR A 15 4.99 -25.15 -6.14
C TYR A 15 4.46 -23.83 -6.69
N GLY A 16 3.28 -23.44 -6.21
CA GLY A 16 2.66 -22.18 -6.57
C GLY A 16 1.80 -21.62 -5.45
N VAL A 17 1.36 -20.37 -5.63
CA VAL A 17 0.51 -19.66 -4.66
C VAL A 17 -0.90 -19.53 -5.23
N ARG A 18 -1.91 -19.91 -4.45
CA ARG A 18 -3.33 -19.71 -4.76
C ARG A 18 -3.99 -18.78 -3.75
N ARG A 19 -5.19 -18.29 -4.07
CA ARG A 19 -6.05 -17.65 -3.07
C ARG A 19 -6.59 -18.72 -2.12
N GLY A 20 -6.43 -18.46 -0.82
CA GLY A 20 -7.00 -19.29 0.24
C GLY A 20 -8.48 -18.96 0.47
N ASP A 21 -9.17 -19.88 1.11
CA ASP A 21 -10.63 -19.85 1.21
C ASP A 21 -11.16 -18.70 2.10
N TRP A 22 -10.30 -18.17 2.98
CA TRP A 22 -10.61 -17.08 3.92
C TRP A 22 -9.96 -15.74 3.56
N GLY A 23 -9.60 -15.55 2.29
CA GLY A 23 -9.01 -14.30 1.79
C GLY A 23 -7.50 -14.16 2.02
N GLY A 24 -6.83 -15.24 2.42
CA GLY A 24 -5.37 -15.34 2.51
C GLY A 24 -4.73 -15.86 1.21
N LEU A 25 -3.44 -16.20 1.31
CA LEU A 25 -2.69 -16.89 0.26
C LEU A 25 -2.15 -18.20 0.81
N ASP A 26 -2.29 -19.27 0.02
CA ASP A 26 -1.82 -20.60 0.37
C ASP A 26 -0.80 -21.11 -0.65
N VAL A 27 0.18 -21.87 -0.17
CA VAL A 27 1.15 -22.59 -1.00
C VAL A 27 0.66 -24.01 -1.21
N GLY A 28 0.81 -24.51 -2.43
CA GLY A 28 0.57 -25.91 -2.75
C GLY A 28 1.28 -26.34 -4.02
N LYS A 29 1.14 -27.61 -4.39
CA LYS A 29 1.68 -28.12 -5.65
C LYS A 29 0.86 -27.61 -6.81
N VAL A 30 1.52 -27.16 -7.87
CA VAL A 30 0.84 -26.67 -9.08
C VAL A 30 -0.04 -27.75 -9.71
N ALA A 31 0.39 -29.01 -9.66
CA ALA A 31 -0.39 -30.15 -10.15
C ALA A 31 -1.75 -30.33 -9.44
N GLU A 32 -1.88 -29.87 -8.20
CA GLU A 32 -3.12 -29.93 -7.42
C GLU A 32 -3.93 -28.63 -7.53
N ILE A 33 -3.25 -27.49 -7.65
CA ILE A 33 -3.88 -26.17 -7.76
C ILE A 33 -4.48 -25.95 -9.16
N GLY A 34 -3.82 -26.41 -10.22
CA GLY A 34 -4.11 -26.03 -11.61
C GLY A 34 -3.45 -24.69 -11.99
N GLU A 35 -2.96 -24.58 -13.23
CA GLU A 35 -2.21 -23.38 -13.67
C GLU A 35 -3.07 -22.11 -13.68
N GLU A 36 -4.35 -22.27 -14.00
CA GLU A 36 -5.35 -21.20 -14.08
C GLU A 36 -5.70 -20.59 -12.71
N ASN A 37 -5.44 -21.30 -11.62
CA ASN A 37 -5.75 -20.86 -10.26
C ASN A 37 -4.55 -20.21 -9.55
N LEU A 38 -3.41 -20.14 -10.21
CA LEU A 38 -2.23 -19.48 -9.67
C LEU A 38 -2.43 -17.98 -9.60
N VAL A 39 -2.03 -17.40 -8.48
CA VAL A 39 -2.02 -15.94 -8.31
C VAL A 39 -0.97 -15.35 -9.23
N VAL A 40 -1.42 -14.48 -10.14
CA VAL A 40 -0.54 -13.60 -10.91
C VAL A 40 -0.11 -12.44 -10.03
N HIS A 41 1.20 -12.19 -9.97
CA HIS A 41 1.75 -11.18 -9.08
C HIS A 41 1.54 -9.77 -9.61
N ASP A 42 0.86 -8.93 -8.83
CA ASP A 42 0.66 -7.50 -9.14
C ASP A 42 1.08 -6.63 -7.94
N PRO A 43 2.28 -6.01 -7.98
CA PRO A 43 2.72 -5.14 -6.89
C PRO A 43 2.00 -3.79 -6.87
N SER A 44 1.23 -3.44 -7.92
CA SER A 44 0.54 -2.14 -8.03
C SER A 44 -0.80 -2.08 -7.31
N ILE A 45 -1.29 -3.22 -6.78
CA ILE A 45 -2.53 -3.29 -5.99
C ILE A 45 -2.43 -2.32 -4.81
N ALA A 46 -3.33 -1.32 -4.81
CA ALA A 46 -3.34 -0.26 -3.80
C ALA A 46 -3.61 -0.80 -2.39
N ASP A 47 -4.53 -1.76 -2.30
CA ASP A 47 -4.86 -2.46 -1.04
C ASP A 47 -3.64 -3.24 -0.53
N THR A 48 -3.21 -2.88 0.67
CA THR A 48 -2.10 -3.52 1.38
C THR A 48 -2.35 -4.97 1.78
N SER A 49 -3.60 -5.44 1.80
CA SER A 49 -3.96 -6.82 2.19
C SER A 49 -3.17 -7.87 1.40
N TYR A 50 -3.05 -7.69 0.09
CA TYR A 50 -2.30 -8.57 -0.81
C TYR A 50 -0.80 -8.64 -0.46
N ALA A 51 -0.16 -7.48 -0.31
CA ALA A 51 1.27 -7.39 0.02
C ALA A 51 1.57 -8.00 1.40
N PHE A 52 0.68 -7.82 2.37
CA PHE A 52 0.81 -8.45 3.69
C PHE A 52 0.57 -9.97 3.65
N ALA A 53 -0.34 -10.44 2.79
CA ALA A 53 -0.52 -11.88 2.61
C ALA A 53 0.75 -12.50 2.01
N LEU A 54 1.37 -11.86 1.01
CA LEU A 54 2.65 -12.30 0.45
C LEU A 54 3.74 -12.36 1.53
N SER A 55 3.89 -11.32 2.36
CA SER A 55 4.96 -11.28 3.38
C SER A 55 4.85 -12.38 4.44
N ARG A 56 3.70 -13.05 4.54
CA ARG A 56 3.41 -14.10 5.53
C ARG A 56 3.44 -15.52 4.93
N LEU A 57 3.81 -15.68 3.66
CA LEU A 57 3.95 -17.00 3.05
C LEU A 57 5.09 -17.83 3.66
N GLY A 58 6.13 -17.17 4.16
CA GLY A 58 7.24 -17.81 4.86
C GLY A 58 6.87 -18.23 6.28
N ASP A 59 7.29 -19.43 6.68
CA ASP A 59 7.22 -19.93 8.05
C ASP A 59 8.58 -19.78 8.78
N GLN A 60 8.66 -20.22 10.04
CA GLN A 60 9.92 -20.17 10.82
C GLN A 60 11.05 -21.01 10.20
N ASN A 61 10.70 -21.98 9.34
CA ASN A 61 11.66 -22.83 8.64
C ASN A 61 12.18 -22.18 7.35
N LEU A 62 11.67 -20.99 7.00
CA LEU A 62 12.06 -20.20 5.83
C LEU A 62 11.83 -20.94 4.49
N ASN A 63 10.90 -21.88 4.45
CA ASN A 63 10.68 -22.72 3.27
C ASN A 63 10.17 -21.93 2.05
N HIS A 64 9.40 -20.86 2.28
CA HIS A 64 8.70 -20.11 1.23
C HIS A 64 8.91 -18.59 1.35
N VAL A 65 10.15 -18.15 1.57
CA VAL A 65 10.44 -16.72 1.74
C VAL A 65 10.25 -15.97 0.41
N PRO A 66 9.27 -15.04 0.31
CA PRO A 66 9.09 -14.25 -0.89
C PRO A 66 10.24 -13.28 -1.09
N THR A 67 10.78 -13.23 -2.31
CA THR A 67 11.83 -12.29 -2.71
C THR A 67 11.38 -11.45 -3.90
N GLY A 68 11.73 -10.16 -3.92
CA GLY A 68 11.35 -9.20 -4.96
C GLY A 68 10.50 -8.05 -4.41
N ILE A 69 9.81 -7.35 -5.31
CA ILE A 69 8.94 -6.22 -4.95
C ILE A 69 7.59 -6.77 -4.49
N LEU A 70 7.27 -6.68 -3.21
CA LEU A 70 5.96 -7.11 -2.70
C LEU A 70 4.86 -6.08 -3.00
N ARG A 71 5.24 -4.79 -3.06
CA ARG A 71 4.32 -3.66 -3.28
C ARG A 71 5.05 -2.47 -3.89
N GLN A 72 4.46 -1.88 -4.92
CA GLN A 72 4.94 -0.71 -5.63
C GLN A 72 3.75 0.15 -6.03
N VAL A 73 3.48 1.19 -5.24
CA VAL A 73 2.36 2.11 -5.48
C VAL A 73 2.84 3.54 -5.35
N GLU A 74 2.13 4.44 -6.03
CA GLU A 74 2.32 5.88 -5.91
C GLU A 74 1.34 6.45 -4.88
N ARG A 75 1.84 7.16 -3.87
CA ARG A 75 1.05 7.86 -2.86
C ARG A 75 1.75 9.15 -2.46
N PRO A 76 1.01 10.22 -2.13
CA PRO A 76 1.60 11.43 -1.59
C PRO A 76 2.43 11.15 -0.35
N THR A 77 3.54 11.85 -0.20
CA THR A 77 4.27 11.85 1.07
C THR A 77 3.49 12.68 2.09
N TYR A 78 3.78 12.44 3.37
CA TYR A 78 3.19 13.23 4.44
C TYR A 78 3.53 14.73 4.30
N ASP A 79 4.77 15.06 3.92
CA ASP A 79 5.22 16.45 3.79
C ASP A 79 4.50 17.18 2.65
N ASP A 80 4.35 16.53 1.49
CA ASP A 80 3.60 17.09 0.37
C ASP A 80 2.14 17.39 0.76
N ALA A 81 1.51 16.45 1.48
CA ALA A 81 0.14 16.62 1.98
C ALA A 81 0.04 17.75 3.01
N ALA A 82 1.01 17.87 3.92
CA ALA A 82 1.03 18.92 4.93
C ALA A 82 1.20 20.32 4.30
N ARG A 83 2.06 20.45 3.29
CA ARG A 83 2.24 21.71 2.53
C ARG A 83 0.99 22.06 1.75
N ALA A 84 0.38 21.09 1.06
CA ALA A 84 -0.86 21.30 0.33
C ALA A 84 -1.99 21.82 1.24
N GLN A 85 -2.07 21.32 2.48
CA GLN A 85 -3.04 21.79 3.47
C GLN A 85 -2.82 23.27 3.85
N VAL A 86 -1.56 23.71 4.03
CA VAL A 86 -1.24 25.11 4.35
C VAL A 86 -1.59 26.04 3.20
N GLU A 87 -1.25 25.66 1.96
CA GLU A 87 -1.57 26.45 0.77
C GLU A 87 -3.09 26.57 0.58
N GLN A 88 -3.82 25.47 0.72
CA GLN A 88 -5.28 25.49 0.67
C GLN A 88 -5.89 26.44 1.72
N ALA A 89 -5.34 26.47 2.95
CA ALA A 89 -5.80 27.36 4.00
C ALA A 89 -5.51 28.84 3.69
N ARG A 90 -4.35 29.14 3.08
CA ARG A 90 -3.97 30.50 2.65
C ARG A 90 -4.88 31.02 1.53
N GLU A 91 -5.25 30.16 0.58
CA GLU A 91 -6.17 30.49 -0.50
C GLU A 91 -7.60 30.70 0.00
N ALA A 92 -8.06 29.86 0.93
CA ALA A 92 -9.42 29.92 1.45
C ALA A 92 -9.71 31.19 2.27
N ARG A 93 -8.72 31.72 2.99
CA ARG A 93 -8.87 32.94 3.78
C ARG A 93 -7.59 33.76 3.78
N LYS A 94 -7.70 35.02 3.35
CA LYS A 94 -6.60 35.98 3.47
C LYS A 94 -6.18 36.12 4.94
N PRO A 95 -4.89 35.96 5.28
CA PRO A 95 -4.42 36.13 6.64
C PRO A 95 -4.60 37.58 7.09
N ASP A 96 -5.27 37.77 8.22
CA ASP A 96 -5.41 39.06 8.91
C ASP A 96 -5.08 38.89 10.38
N LEU A 97 -3.78 38.83 10.68
CA LEU A 97 -3.28 38.68 12.05
C LEU A 97 -3.70 39.87 12.91
N GLN A 98 -3.73 41.08 12.34
CA GLN A 98 -4.06 42.29 13.07
C GLN A 98 -5.53 42.27 13.52
N GLY A 99 -6.45 41.81 12.67
CA GLY A 99 -7.85 41.59 13.01
C GLY A 99 -8.02 40.50 14.08
N LEU A 100 -7.24 39.42 14.04
CA LEU A 100 -7.27 38.39 15.09
C LEU A 100 -6.80 38.91 16.44
N LEU A 101 -5.72 39.70 16.47
CA LEU A 101 -5.15 40.27 17.69
C LEU A 101 -6.06 41.35 18.31
N ARG A 102 -6.68 42.18 17.47
CA ARG A 102 -7.67 43.16 17.93
C ARG A 102 -8.93 42.47 18.44
N GLY A 103 -9.29 41.32 17.88
CA GLY A 103 -10.61 40.73 18.12
C GLY A 103 -11.70 41.59 17.49
N LYS A 104 -12.95 41.31 17.86
CA LYS A 104 -14.12 42.01 17.26
C LYS A 104 -14.50 43.31 17.98
N ASP A 105 -14.00 43.51 19.20
CA ASP A 105 -14.48 44.53 20.13
C ASP A 105 -13.42 45.60 20.44
N THR A 106 -12.87 46.25 19.41
CA THR A 106 -11.94 47.38 19.57
C THR A 106 -12.52 48.67 19.02
N TRP A 107 -12.18 49.80 19.65
CA TRP A 107 -12.46 51.14 19.14
C TRP A 107 -11.15 51.91 18.91
N THR A 108 -11.17 52.86 17.98
CA THR A 108 -10.04 53.75 17.66
C THR A 108 -10.24 55.08 18.40
N VAL A 109 -9.19 55.62 19.02
CA VAL A 109 -9.19 56.95 19.64
C VAL A 109 -8.51 57.95 18.70
N ALA A 110 -9.11 59.12 18.49
CA ALA A 110 -8.60 60.21 17.65
C ALA A 110 -8.11 61.39 18.49
#